data_AF-A0A0E3SCI7-F1
#
_entry.id   AF-A0A0E3SCI7-F1
#
_cell.length_a   1.000
_cell.length_b   1.000
_cell.length_c   1.000
_cell.angle_alpha   90.00
_cell.angle_beta   90.00
_cell.angle_gamma   90.00
#
_symmetry.space_group_name_H-M   'P 1'
#
loop_
_entity.id
_entity.type
_entity.pdbx_description
1 polymer ?
#
loop_
_entity_poly.entity_id
_entity_poly.type
_entity_poly.pdbx_seq_one_letter_code
_entity_poly.pdbx_strand_id
1 'polypeptide(L)' 'MRLYDNPAWYDEKRNIIHLPEEAQKKHKKRQLERTIHPLPSMFHYLLKDFWQARKSPLESTWKRIFRDGLYLQA' A
#
# COMPACT_ATOMS: atom_id res chain seq x y z
N MET A 1 -3.04 -0.63 9.28
CA MET A 1 -3.39 0.45 8.35
C MET A 1 -2.78 0.15 6.98
N ARG A 2 -3.45 0.52 5.89
CA ARG A 2 -2.99 0.33 4.50
C ARG A 2 -3.16 1.64 3.73
N LEU A 3 -2.37 1.83 2.67
CA LEU A 3 -2.44 3.03 1.81
C LEU A 3 -3.83 3.23 1.19
N TYR A 4 -4.52 2.15 0.79
CA TYR A 4 -5.87 2.23 0.24
C TYR A 4 -6.86 2.93 1.19
N ASP A 5 -6.71 2.69 2.50
CA ASP A 5 -7.59 3.27 3.52
C ASP A 5 -7.16 4.69 3.94
N ASN A 6 -6.00 5.17 3.50
CA ASN A 6 -5.38 6.41 3.95
C ASN A 6 -4.82 7.22 2.77
N PRO A 7 -5.67 7.73 1.86
CA PRO A 7 -5.21 8.48 0.69
C PRO A 7 -4.45 9.75 1.04
N ALA A 8 -4.72 10.35 2.21
CA ALA A 8 -4.03 11.53 2.71
C ALA A 8 -2.52 11.33 2.96
N TRP A 9 -2.04 10.09 2.97
CA TRP A 9 -0.60 9.80 3.04
C TRP A 9 0.14 10.16 1.76
N TYR A 10 -0.56 10.30 0.63
CA TYR A 10 0.05 10.70 -0.62
C TYR A 10 -0.05 12.21 -0.84
N ASP A 11 1.09 12.86 -1.01
CA ASP A 11 1.16 14.26 -1.43
C ASP A 11 1.39 14.29 -2.95
N GLU A 12 0.33 14.57 -3.71
CA GLU A 12 0.36 14.62 -5.17
C GLU A 12 1.27 15.74 -5.70
N LYS A 13 1.38 16.87 -4.98
CA LYS A 13 2.21 18.00 -5.42
C LYS A 13 3.69 17.67 -5.33
N ARG A 14 4.08 16.95 -4.27
CA ARG A 14 5.47 16.55 -4.04
C ARG A 14 5.79 15.17 -4.61
N ASN A 15 4.78 14.41 -5.02
CA ASN A 15 4.89 13.03 -5.45
C ASN A 15 5.63 12.16 -4.43
N ILE A 16 5.14 12.17 -3.19
CA ILE A 16 5.69 11.40 -2.06
C ILE A 16 4.58 10.70 -1.29
N ILE A 17 4.93 9.58 -0.65
CA ILE A 17 4.05 8.92 0.32
C ILE A 17 4.65 9.11 1.72
N HIS A 18 3.96 9.82 2.59
CA HIS A 18 4.32 9.99 3.99
C HIS A 18 3.62 8.94 4.85
N LEU A 19 4.39 8.10 5.52
CA LEU A 19 3.87 7.10 6.45
C LEU A 19 4.02 7.60 7.90
N PRO A 20 2.91 7.85 8.61
CA PRO A 20 2.95 8.25 10.00
C PRO A 20 3.39 7.09 10.90
N GLU A 21 3.79 7.37 12.13
CA GLU A 21 4.39 6.39 13.05
C GLU A 21 3.50 5.16 13.27
N GLU A 22 2.18 5.34 13.38
CA GLU A 22 1.21 4.27 13.61
C GLU A 22 1.12 3.29 12.42
N ALA A 23 1.47 3.75 11.22
CA ALA A 23 1.50 2.94 10.02
C ALA A 23 2.78 2.08 9.93
N GLN A 24 3.82 2.40 10.70
CA GLN A 24 5.13 1.77 10.61
C GLN A 24 5.22 0.51 11.48
N LYS A 25 4.79 -0.64 10.94
CA LYS A 25 4.85 -1.93 11.64
C LYS A 25 6.25 -2.54 11.85
N LYS A 26 7.35 -1.86 11.45
CA LYS A 26 8.69 -2.46 11.52
C LYS A 26 9.27 -2.36 12.93
N HIS A 27 9.27 -3.49 13.63
CA HIS A 27 9.74 -3.61 15.02
C HIS A 27 11.24 -3.35 15.23
N LYS A 28 12.11 -3.63 14.23
CA LYS A 28 13.59 -3.64 14.41
C LYS A 28 14.31 -2.32 14.10
N LYS A 29 13.73 -1.43 13.29
CA LYS A 29 14.31 -0.11 12.98
C LYS A 29 13.20 0.92 13.01
N ARG A 30 13.17 1.73 14.08
CA ARG A 30 12.26 2.86 14.23
C ARG A 30 12.82 4.03 13.44
N GLN A 31 12.11 4.43 12.40
CA GLN A 31 12.33 5.70 11.72
C GLN A 31 11.09 6.54 12.06
N LEU A 32 11.27 7.68 12.74
CA LEU A 32 10.13 8.47 13.25
C LEU A 32 9.17 8.86 12.12
N GLU A 33 9.70 9.36 11.01
CA GLU A 33 8.94 9.63 9.79
C GLU A 33 9.51 8.87 8.61
N ARG A 34 8.65 8.13 7.91
CA ARG A 34 9.04 7.35 6.74
C ARG A 34 8.34 7.89 5.50
N THR A 35 9.03 8.79 4.82
CA THR A 35 8.64 9.26 3.49
C THR A 35 9.22 8.34 2.43
N ILE A 36 8.39 7.87 1.51
CA ILE A 36 8.79 7.13 0.31
C ILE A 36 9.04 8.14 -0.81
N HIS A 37 10.30 8.26 -1.21
CA HIS A 37 10.80 9.15 -2.27
C HIS A 37 12.15 8.61 -2.79
N PRO A 38 12.50 8.79 -4.08
CA PRO A 38 11.68 9.38 -5.14
C PRO A 38 10.61 8.43 -5.66
N LEU A 39 9.47 8.98 -6.05
CA LEU A 39 8.46 8.26 -6.83
C LEU A 39 8.59 8.64 -8.32
N PRO A 40 8.22 7.73 -9.24
CA PRO A 40 8.19 8.06 -10.68
C PRO A 40 7.31 9.27 -10.98
N SER A 41 7.68 10.11 -11.96
CA SER A 41 6.96 11.37 -12.26
C SER A 41 5.45 11.20 -12.51
N MET A 42 5.06 10.08 -13.14
CA MET A 42 3.68 9.76 -13.49
C MET A 42 2.96 8.90 -12.43
N PHE A 43 3.55 8.72 -11.24
CA PHE A 43 3.01 7.81 -10.23
C PHE A 43 1.62 8.22 -9.72
N HIS A 44 1.28 9.50 -9.80
CA HIS A 44 -0.06 9.99 -9.46
C HIS A 44 -1.17 9.38 -10.34
N TYR A 45 -0.89 9.04 -11.60
CA TYR A 45 -1.87 8.37 -12.47
C TYR A 45 -2.16 6.96 -11.96
N LEU A 46 -1.12 6.19 -11.63
CA LEU A 46 -1.25 4.85 -11.04
C LEU A 46 -2.03 4.88 -9.73
N LEU A 47 -1.81 5.90 -8.91
CA LEU A 47 -2.51 6.03 -7.64
C LEU A 47 -3.99 6.38 -7.81
N LYS A 48 -4.35 7.21 -8.80
CA LYS A 48 -5.76 7.46 -9.17
C LYS A 48 -6.46 6.16 -9.52
N ASP A 49 -5.85 5.35 -10.39
CA ASP A 49 -6.40 4.04 -10.77
C ASP A 49 -6.47 3.09 -9.58
N PHE A 50 -5.45 3.09 -8.73
CA PHE A 50 -5.39 2.25 -7.53
C PHE A 50 -6.55 2.49 -6.57
N TRP A 51 -6.94 3.75 -6.32
CA TRP A 51 -8.07 4.06 -5.43
C TRP A 51 -9.44 3.89 -6.11
N GLN A 52 -9.52 4.07 -7.43
CA GLN A 52 -10.75 3.77 -8.19
C GLN A 52 -10.99 2.26 -8.34
N ALA A 53 -9.92 1.47 -8.32
CA ALA A 53 -10.01 0.02 -8.36
C ALA A 53 -10.69 -0.54 -7.11
N ARG A 54 -11.22 -1.77 -7.26
CA ARG A 54 -11.82 -2.51 -6.15
C ARG A 54 -10.82 -2.65 -5.00
N LYS A 55 -11.26 -2.30 -3.79
CA LYS A 55 -10.48 -2.48 -2.56
C LYS A 55 -9.88 -3.88 -2.50
N SER A 56 -8.57 -3.93 -2.30
CA SER A 56 -7.85 -5.19 -2.14
C SER A 56 -8.46 -6.03 -0.99
N PRO A 57 -8.62 -7.34 -1.18
CA PRO A 57 -9.07 -8.24 -0.14
C PRO A 57 -8.24 -8.15 1.16
N LEU A 58 -8.83 -8.62 2.26
CA LEU A 58 -8.11 -8.76 3.52
C LEU A 58 -6.95 -9.76 3.35
N GLU A 59 -5.93 -9.63 4.19
CA GLU A 59 -4.78 -10.53 4.16
C GLU A 59 -5.19 -12.00 4.34
N SER A 60 -6.15 -12.28 5.23
CA SER A 60 -6.72 -13.61 5.41
C SER A 60 -7.39 -14.14 4.14
N THR A 61 -8.11 -13.27 3.43
CA THR A 61 -8.74 -13.60 2.15
C THR A 61 -7.69 -13.89 1.08
N TRP A 62 -6.64 -13.08 0.99
CA TRP A 62 -5.51 -13.34 0.08
C TRP A 62 -4.81 -14.65 0.42
N LYS A 63 -4.48 -14.89 1.70
CA LYS A 63 -3.88 -16.15 2.16
C LYS A 63 -4.74 -17.36 1.78
N ARG A 64 -6.06 -17.23 1.90
CA ARG A 64 -7.01 -18.26 1.47
C ARG A 64 -7.02 -18.41 -0.06
N ILE A 65 -7.17 -17.33 -0.83
CA ILE A 65 -7.15 -17.38 -2.30
C ILE A 65 -5.85 -18.01 -2.83
N PHE A 66 -4.69 -17.63 -2.27
CA PHE A 66 -3.41 -18.21 -2.67
C PHE A 66 -3.28 -19.68 -2.23
N ARG A 67 -3.75 -20.03 -1.03
CA ARG A 67 -3.78 -21.42 -0.55
C ARG A 67 -4.69 -22.30 -1.39
N ASP A 68 -5.87 -21.80 -1.74
CA ASP A 68 -6.93 -22.55 -2.42
C ASP A 68 -6.70 -22.54 -3.94
N GLY A 69 -6.09 -21.50 -4.49
CA GLY A 69 -5.70 -21.40 -5.90
C GLY A 69 -4.54 -22.32 -6.29
N LEU A 70 -3.75 -22.79 -5.32
CA LEU A 70 -2.76 -23.87 -5.50
C LEU A 70 -3.41 -25.24 -5.79
N TYR A 71 -4.72 -25.40 -5.54
CA TYR A 71 -5.46 -26.65 -5.81
C TYR A 71 -6.13 -26.69 -7.20
N LEU A 72 -6.00 -25.63 -8.01
CA LEU A 72 -6.53 -25.60 -9.39
C LEU A 72 -5.48 -25.96 -10.46
N GLN A 73 -4.29 -26.40 -10.04
CA GLN A 73 -3.21 -26.87 -10.94
C GLN A 73 -2.62 -28.24 -10.55
N ALA A 74 -3.30 -29.04 -9.73
CA ALA A 74 -2.86 -30.39 -9.34
C ALA A 74 -3.78 -31.46 -9.92
#